data_AF-A0A537GL81-F1
#
_entry.id   AF-A0A537GL81-F1
#
_cell.length_a   1.000
_cell.length_b   1.000
_cell.length_c   1.000
_cell.angle_alpha   90.00
_cell.angle_beta   90.00
_cell.angle_gamma   90.00
#
_symmetry.space_group_name_H-M   'P 1'
#
loop_
_entity.id
_entity.type
_entity.pdbx_description
1 polymer ?
#
loop_
_entity_poly.entity_id
_entity_poly.type
_entity_poly.pdbx_seq_one_letter_code
_entity_poly.pdbx_strand_id
1 'polypeptide(L)'
;MPRHKCRICGIEVESTQVRVHYRTTHPEFERWVNHWKRLSWLLLISDMALASFNLLAIRAVIPIFNYVVAAYLLGSILVMIFTLVSKQSAFREAWRISRS
;
A
#
# COMPACT_ATOMS: atom_id res chain seq x y z
N MET A 1 2.08 28.27 2.05
CA MET A 1 1.51 27.09 1.36
C MET A 1 2.16 25.84 1.94
N PRO A 2 1.41 24.76 2.21
CA PRO A 2 1.98 23.52 2.74
C PRO A 2 2.95 22.91 1.73
N ARG A 3 4.13 22.50 2.20
CA ARG A 3 5.14 21.79 1.42
C ARG A 3 5.18 20.33 1.82
N HIS A 4 5.38 19.46 0.85
CA HIS A 4 5.47 18.03 1.03
C HIS A 4 6.82 17.53 0.54
N LYS A 5 7.57 16.87 1.42
CA LYS A 5 8.86 16.28 1.06
C LYS A 5 8.65 15.01 0.24
N CYS A 6 9.16 14.99 -0.99
CA CYS A 6 9.11 13.80 -1.85
C CYS A 6 9.85 12.64 -1.17
N ARG A 7 9.22 11.46 -1.11
CA ARG A 7 9.78 10.30 -0.40
C ARG A 7 10.90 9.58 -1.16
N ILE A 8 11.07 9.90 -2.46
CA ILE A 8 12.06 9.30 -3.36
C ILE A 8 13.28 10.20 -3.45
N CYS A 9 13.12 11.42 -3.95
CA CYS A 9 14.23 12.34 -4.17
C CYS A 9 14.53 13.27 -2.98
N GLY A 10 13.64 13.38 -1.99
CA GLY A 10 13.85 14.20 -0.79
C GLY A 10 13.64 15.70 -0.96
N ILE A 11 13.30 16.18 -2.16
CA ILE A 11 13.03 17.59 -2.45
C ILE A 11 11.68 18.01 -1.86
N GLU A 12 11.60 19.23 -1.35
CA GLU A 12 10.33 19.85 -0.96
C GLU A 12 9.57 20.30 -2.20
N VAL A 13 8.36 19.76 -2.36
CA VAL A 13 7.45 20.13 -3.45
C VAL A 13 6.22 20.75 -2.83
N GLU A 14 5.67 21.78 -3.47
CA GLU A 14 4.39 22.34 -3.04
C GLU A 14 3.30 21.26 -3.09
N SER A 15 2.45 21.16 -2.05
CA SER A 15 1.48 20.07 -1.94
C SER A 15 0.56 19.92 -3.17
N THR A 16 0.20 21.05 -3.79
CA THR A 16 -0.60 21.11 -5.03
C THR A 16 0.11 20.50 -6.24
N GLN A 17 1.45 20.52 -6.24
CA GLN A 17 2.30 20.04 -7.34
C GLN A 17 2.90 18.66 -7.10
N VAL A 18 2.72 18.05 -5.92
CA VAL A 18 3.27 16.73 -5.58
C VAL A 18 2.91 15.68 -6.62
N ARG A 19 1.65 15.66 -7.07
CA ARG A 19 1.20 14.70 -8.07
C ARG A 19 1.91 14.90 -9.41
N VAL A 20 2.06 16.16 -9.84
CA VAL A 20 2.77 16.51 -11.07
C VAL A 20 4.23 16.09 -10.96
N HIS A 21 4.87 16.34 -9.82
CA HIS A 21 6.25 15.93 -9.57
C HIS A 21 6.44 14.41 -9.66
N TYR A 22 5.58 13.61 -9.02
CA TYR A 22 5.66 12.15 -9.16
C TYR A 22 5.44 11.71 -10.62
N ARG A 23 4.50 12.33 -11.33
CA ARG A 23 4.21 12.00 -12.73
C ARG A 23 5.36 12.31 -13.68
N THR A 24 6.06 13.43 -13.48
CA THR A 24 7.12 13.87 -14.39
C THR A 24 8.49 13.34 -13.99
N THR A 25 8.80 13.33 -12.69
CA THR A 25 10.14 13.02 -12.16
C THR A 25 10.27 11.55 -11.76
N HIS A 26 9.17 10.90 -11.39
CA HIS A 26 9.15 9.51 -10.90
C HIS A 26 8.01 8.68 -11.54
N PRO A 27 7.91 8.63 -12.89
CA PRO A 27 6.77 8.04 -13.59
C PRO A 27 6.59 6.53 -13.29
N GLU A 28 7.69 5.82 -13.02
CA GLU A 28 7.63 4.40 -12.64
C GLU A 28 7.01 4.20 -11.25
N PHE A 29 7.35 5.07 -10.31
CA PHE A 29 6.75 5.06 -8.99
C PHE A 29 5.27 5.40 -9.06
N GLU A 30 4.86 6.40 -9.86
CA GLU A 30 3.43 6.73 -10.02
C GLU A 30 2.64 5.54 -10.59
N ARG A 31 3.17 4.88 -11.64
CA ARG A 31 2.55 3.68 -12.21
C ARG A 31 2.43 2.56 -11.17
N TRP A 32 3.50 2.32 -10.42
CA TRP A 32 3.50 1.31 -9.37
C TRP A 32 2.50 1.65 -8.26
N VAL A 33 2.45 2.89 -7.77
CA VAL A 33 1.47 3.33 -6.74
C VAL A 33 0.04 3.15 -7.23
N ASN A 34 -0.26 3.50 -8.47
CA ASN A 34 -1.60 3.32 -9.03
C ASN A 34 -2.00 1.84 -9.12
N HIS A 35 -1.08 0.99 -9.56
CA HIS A 35 -1.29 -0.46 -9.58
C HIS A 35 -1.47 -1.02 -8.16
N TRP A 36 -0.61 -0.60 -7.24
CA TRP A 36 -0.65 -0.98 -5.84
C TRP A 36 -1.97 -0.59 -5.19
N LYS A 37 -2.44 0.64 -5.41
CA LYS A 37 -3.74 1.13 -4.92
C LYS A 37 -4.89 0.25 -5.40
N ARG A 38 -4.89 -0.16 -6.67
CA ARG A 38 -5.92 -1.05 -7.22
C ARG A 38 -5.90 -2.42 -6.54
N LEU A 39 -4.71 -3.00 -6.36
CA LEU A 39 -4.55 -4.28 -5.65
C LEU A 39 -4.98 -4.19 -4.19
N SER A 40 -4.55 -3.16 -3.47
CA SER A 40 -4.96 -2.92 -2.08
C SER A 40 -6.48 -2.77 -1.96
N TRP A 41 -7.13 -2.14 -2.93
CA TRP A 41 -8.58 -1.99 -2.92
C TRP A 41 -9.30 -3.32 -3.14
N LEU A 42 -8.83 -4.14 -4.06
CA LEU A 42 -9.35 -5.49 -4.28
C LEU A 42 -9.15 -6.39 -3.04
N LEU A 43 -7.97 -6.31 -2.42
CA LEU A 43 -7.67 -7.06 -1.20
C LEU A 43 -8.58 -6.62 -0.04
N LEU A 44 -8.81 -5.31 0.13
CA LEU A 44 -9.70 -4.79 1.16
C LEU A 44 -11.14 -5.28 0.98
N ILE A 45 -11.64 -5.31 -0.26
CA ILE A 45 -12.97 -5.85 -0.56
C ILE A 45 -13.03 -7.36 -0.25
N SER A 46 -11.99 -8.12 -0.63
CA SER A 46 -11.90 -9.55 -0.33
C SER A 46 -11.87 -9.81 1.18
N ASP A 47 -11.10 -9.02 1.92
CA ASP A 47 -10.97 -9.11 3.38
C ASP A 47 -12.30 -8.76 4.07
N MET A 48 -13.01 -7.74 3.59
CA MET A 48 -14.35 -7.41 4.07
C MET A 48 -15.36 -8.52 3.79
N ALA A 49 -15.31 -9.14 2.60
CA ALA A 49 -16.19 -10.24 2.25
C ALA A 49 -15.93 -11.47 3.14
N LEU A 50 -14.66 -11.81 3.36
CA LEU A 50 -14.27 -12.90 4.26
C LEU A 50 -14.72 -12.64 5.69
N ALA A 51 -14.50 -11.43 6.21
CA ALA A 51 -14.92 -11.07 7.57
C ALA A 51 -16.45 -11.15 7.73
N SER A 52 -17.20 -10.66 6.74
CA SER A 52 -18.67 -10.71 6.73
C SER A 52 -19.18 -12.15 6.66
N PHE A 53 -18.61 -12.97 5.78
CA PHE A 53 -18.97 -14.37 5.65
C PHE A 53 -18.65 -15.18 6.91
N ASN A 54 -17.50 -14.90 7.55
CA ASN A 54 -17.15 -15.51 8.82
C ASN A 54 -18.14 -15.15 9.94
N LEU A 55 -18.52 -13.88 10.05
CA LEU A 55 -19.47 -13.39 11.04
C LEU A 55 -20.86 -14.00 10.88
N LEU A 56 -21.34 -14.12 9.64
CA LEU A 56 -22.71 -14.56 9.33
C LEU A 56 -22.87 -16.08 9.29
N ALA A 57 -21.85 -16.82 8.85
CA ALA A 57 -21.97 -18.26 8.60
C ALA A 57 -20.98 -19.10 9.41
N ILE A 58 -19.68 -18.83 9.30
CA ILE A 58 -18.66 -19.76 9.78
C ILE A 58 -18.57 -19.79 11.31
N ARG A 59 -18.68 -18.63 11.97
CA ARG A 59 -18.55 -18.52 13.43
C ARG A 59 -19.56 -19.37 14.19
N ALA A 60 -20.75 -19.58 13.63
CA ALA A 60 -21.80 -20.39 14.25
C ALA A 60 -21.47 -21.90 14.24
N VAL A 61 -20.67 -22.35 13.26
CA VAL A 61 -20.33 -23.76 13.05
C VAL A 61 -18.96 -24.10 13.62
N ILE A 62 -17.98 -23.20 13.46
CA ILE A 62 -16.57 -23.42 13.83
C ILE A 62 -16.03 -22.18 14.56
N PRO A 63 -16.17 -22.10 15.90
CA PRO A 63 -15.78 -20.92 16.68
C PRO A 63 -14.28 -20.59 16.57
N ILE A 64 -13.43 -21.61 16.41
CA ILE A 64 -11.98 -21.45 16.31
C ILE A 64 -11.56 -20.75 15.00
N PHE A 65 -12.43 -20.76 13.98
CA PHE A 65 -12.16 -20.15 12.69
C PHE A 65 -12.03 -18.62 12.77
N ASN A 66 -12.57 -17.99 13.83
CA ASN A 66 -12.38 -16.57 14.09
C ASN A 66 -10.90 -16.19 14.25
N TYR A 67 -10.10 -17.04 14.91
CA TYR A 67 -8.67 -16.79 15.08
C TYR A 67 -7.92 -16.91 13.75
N VAL A 68 -8.34 -17.85 12.89
CA VAL A 68 -7.78 -18.03 11.55
C VAL A 68 -8.06 -16.80 10.69
N VAL A 69 -9.31 -16.32 10.68
CA VAL A 69 -9.70 -15.11 9.95
C VAL A 69 -8.96 -13.88 10.49
N ALA A 70 -8.87 -13.73 11.81
CA ALA A 70 -8.12 -12.63 12.41
C ALA A 70 -6.63 -12.66 12.05
N ALA A 71 -5.99 -13.84 12.12
CA ALA A 71 -4.59 -14.01 11.73
C ALA A 71 -4.37 -13.71 10.23
N TYR A 72 -5.30 -14.16 9.37
CA TYR A 72 -5.26 -13.87 7.94
C TYR A 72 -5.36 -12.36 7.65
N LEU A 73 -6.32 -11.66 8.26
CA LEU A 73 -6.50 -10.21 8.09
C LEU A 73 -5.30 -9.41 8.60
N LEU A 74 -4.69 -9.83 9.72
CA LEU A 74 -3.44 -9.23 10.20
C LEU A 74 -2.30 -9.48 9.22
N GLY A 75 -2.17 -10.72 8.72
CA GLY A 75 -1.17 -11.08 7.72
C GLY A 75 -1.31 -10.27 6.43
N SER A 76 -2.54 -10.07 5.93
CA SER A 76 -2.80 -9.31 4.71
C SER A 76 -2.36 -7.84 4.86
N ILE A 77 -2.69 -7.21 5.99
CA ILE A 77 -2.27 -5.83 6.32
C ILE A 77 -0.74 -5.74 6.40
N LEU A 78 -0.09 -6.67 7.10
CA LEU A 78 1.37 -6.69 7.21
C LEU A 78 2.03 -6.80 5.84
N VAL A 79 1.59 -7.75 5.00
CA VAL A 79 2.10 -7.92 3.63
C VAL A 79 1.92 -6.62 2.83
N MET A 80 0.79 -5.94 2.97
CA MET A 80 0.59 -4.66 2.30
C MET A 80 1.59 -3.58 2.74
N ILE A 81 1.79 -3.43 4.05
CA ILE A 81 2.71 -2.43 4.61
C ILE A 81 4.15 -2.75 4.21
N PHE A 82 4.59 -4.00 4.37
CA PHE A 82 5.95 -4.41 4.02
C PHE A 82 6.24 -4.21 2.53
N THR A 83 5.28 -4.55 1.66
CA THR A 83 5.46 -4.35 0.23
C THR A 83 5.51 -2.87 -0.13
N LEU A 84 4.68 -2.03 0.51
CA LEU A 84 4.70 -0.59 0.32
C LEU A 84 6.06 0.00 0.70
N VAL A 85 6.55 -0.34 1.90
CA VAL A 85 7.82 0.17 2.45
C VAL A 85 9.01 -0.30 1.61
N SER A 86 9.10 -1.59 1.32
CA SER A 86 10.21 -2.19 0.57
C SER A 86 10.31 -1.66 -0.87
N LYS A 87 9.17 -1.48 -1.56
CA LYS A 87 9.19 -0.88 -2.90
C LYS A 87 9.54 0.60 -2.84
N GLN A 88 9.03 1.35 -1.87
CA GLN A 88 9.39 2.76 -1.71
C GLN A 88 10.89 2.95 -1.42
N SER A 89 11.52 2.06 -0.63
CA SER A 89 12.97 2.09 -0.41
C SER A 89 13.73 1.72 -1.67
N ALA A 90 13.30 0.70 -2.42
CA ALA A 90 13.93 0.31 -3.68
C ALA A 90 13.92 1.45 -4.72
N PHE A 91 12.80 2.17 -4.87
CA PHE A 91 12.73 3.33 -5.76
C PHE A 91 13.65 4.47 -5.32
N ARG A 92 13.75 4.71 -4.00
CA ARG A 92 14.67 5.71 -3.44
C ARG A 92 16.13 5.33 -3.72
N GLU A 93 16.48 4.08 -3.56
CA GLU A 93 17.84 3.58 -3.79
C GLU A 93 18.22 3.65 -5.26
N ALA A 94 17.36 3.15 -6.16
CA ALA A 94 17.56 3.26 -7.60
C ALA A 94 17.76 4.72 -8.04
N TRP A 95 17.02 5.65 -7.46
CA TRP A 95 17.18 7.08 -7.72
C TRP A 95 18.55 7.62 -7.30
N ARG A 96 19.04 7.23 -6.10
CA ARG A 96 20.37 7.66 -5.63
C ARG A 96 21.47 7.17 -6.56
N ILE A 97 21.40 5.91 -6.99
CA ILE A 97 22.38 5.30 -7.90
C ILE A 97 22.37 5.99 -9.28
N SER A 98 21.19 6.34 -9.79
CA SER A 98 21.09 7.02 -11.10
C SER A 98 21.68 8.44 -11.15
N ARG A 99 22.04 9.01 -10.00
CA ARG A 99 22.57 10.39 -9.87
C ARG A 99 24.00 10.47 -9.28
N SER A 100 24.58 9.34 -8.89
CA SER A 100 26.00 9.23 -8.50
C SER A 100 26.86 9.02 -9.73
#